data_AF-A0A938GDK8-F1
#
_entry.id   AF-A0A938GDK8-F1
#
_cell.length_a   1.000
_cell.length_b   1.000
_cell.length_c   1.000
_cell.angle_alpha   90.00
_cell.angle_beta   90.00
_cell.angle_gamma   90.00
#
_symmetry.space_group_name_H-M   'P 1'
#
loop_
_entity.id
_entity.type
_entity.pdbx_description
1 polymer ?
#
loop_
_entity_poly.entity_id
_entity_poly.type
_entity_poly.pdbx_seq_one_letter_code
_entity_poly.pdbx_strand_id
1 'polypeptide(L)'
;MKREEIIRDIHGLDAELAALEEQYGLLSADFYHCYRAGELEKSRDFIRWAGFYEAKQEREAQYRRLVYEHLRELRRRSGLGVLALEPAGA
;
A
#
# COMPACT_ATOMS: atom_id res chain seq x y z
N MET A 1 6.23 -11.69 -7.47
CA MET A 1 4.84 -11.29 -7.80
C MET A 1 4.86 -10.31 -8.96
N LYS A 2 3.82 -10.36 -9.78
CA LYS A 2 3.57 -9.37 -10.83
C LYS A 2 3.03 -8.08 -10.21
N ARG A 3 3.22 -6.95 -10.89
CA ARG A 3 2.75 -5.63 -10.42
C ARG A 3 1.25 -5.62 -10.16
N GLU A 4 0.47 -6.27 -11.03
CA GLU A 4 -0.99 -6.37 -10.94
C GLU A 4 -1.45 -7.18 -9.73
N GLU A 5 -0.64 -8.13 -9.26
CA GLU A 5 -0.91 -8.85 -8.01
C GLU A 5 -0.66 -7.93 -6.80
N ILE A 6 0.45 -7.20 -6.80
CA ILE A 6 0.77 -6.26 -5.71
C ILE A 6 -0.27 -5.13 -5.61
N ILE A 7 -0.77 -4.62 -6.73
CA ILE A 7 -1.86 -3.62 -6.75
C ILE A 7 -3.12 -4.21 -6.08
N ARG A 8 -3.49 -5.44 -6.42
CA ARG A 8 -4.65 -6.10 -5.80
C ARG A 8 -4.46 -6.35 -4.31
N ASP A 9 -3.25 -6.74 -3.89
CA ASP A 9 -2.91 -6.91 -2.47
C ASP A 9 -3.04 -5.58 -1.72
N ILE A 10 -2.52 -4.48 -2.27
CA ILE A 10 -2.63 -3.14 -1.68
C ILE A 10 -4.11 -2.76 -1.48
N HIS A 11 -4.94 -2.93 -2.51
CA HIS A 11 -6.36 -2.61 -2.41
C HIS A 11 -7.12 -3.53 -1.43
N GLY A 12 -6.74 -4.81 -1.33
CA GLY A 12 -7.28 -5.70 -0.31
C GLY A 12 -6.93 -5.23 1.10
N LEU A 13 -5.68 -4.85 1.33
CA LEU A 13 -5.22 -4.33 2.62
C LEU A 13 -5.86 -2.98 2.96
N ASP A 14 -6.05 -2.10 1.98
CA ASP A 14 -6.77 -0.83 2.16
C ASP A 14 -8.20 -1.05 2.65
N ALA A 15 -8.92 -2.04 2.11
CA ALA A 15 -10.29 -2.34 2.54
C ALA A 15 -10.34 -2.85 3.99
N GLU A 16 -9.41 -3.73 4.37
CA GLU A 16 -9.29 -4.24 5.74
C GLU A 16 -8.91 -3.13 6.74
N LEU A 17 -8.00 -2.22 6.34
CA LEU A 17 -7.61 -1.08 7.16
C LEU A 17 -8.77 -0.09 7.31
N ALA A 18 -9.48 0.25 6.23
CA ALA A 18 -10.61 1.16 6.26
C ALA A 18 -11.71 0.68 7.24
N ALA A 19 -12.00 -0.62 7.26
CA ALA A 19 -12.97 -1.19 8.20
C ALA A 19 -12.55 -0.99 9.67
N LEU A 20 -11.26 -1.11 9.98
CA LEU A 20 -10.73 -0.86 11.33
C LEU A 20 -10.71 0.64 11.65
N GLU A 21 -10.30 1.48 10.70
CA GLU A 21 -10.30 2.93 10.83
C GLU A 21 -11.70 3.48 11.14
N GLU A 22 -12.72 2.99 10.42
CA GLU A 22 -14.13 3.32 10.68
C GLU A 22 -14.61 2.79 12.04
N GLN A 23 -14.24 1.55 12.40
CA GLN A 23 -14.64 0.93 13.66
C GLN A 23 -14.11 1.70 14.88
N TYR A 24 -12.88 2.19 14.83
CA TYR A 24 -12.21 2.83 15.96
C TYR A 24 -12.10 4.36 15.84
N GLY A 25 -12.51 4.94 14.71
CA GLY A 25 -12.49 6.38 14.47
C GLY A 25 -11.08 6.99 14.41
N LEU A 26 -10.09 6.20 13.97
CA LEU A 26 -8.68 6.59 13.98
C LEU A 26 -7.99 6.09 12.71
N LEU A 27 -7.20 6.93 12.05
CA LEU A 27 -6.43 6.52 10.87
C LEU A 27 -5.34 5.51 11.25
N SER A 28 -5.03 4.57 10.35
CA SER A 28 -4.06 3.52 10.59
C SER A 28 -2.66 4.05 10.90
N ALA A 29 -2.30 5.21 10.33
CA ALA A 29 -1.02 5.85 10.60
C ALA A 29 -0.89 6.31 12.07
N ASP A 30 -1.93 6.96 12.60
CA ASP A 30 -1.98 7.44 13.98
C ASP A 30 -2.08 6.27 14.96
N PHE A 31 -2.95 5.29 14.65
CA PHE A 31 -3.03 4.03 15.38
C PHE A 31 -1.66 3.35 15.49
N TYR A 32 -0.96 3.20 14.36
CA TYR A 32 0.32 2.50 14.32
C TYR A 32 1.41 3.24 15.10
N HIS A 33 1.41 4.57 15.06
CA HIS A 33 2.31 5.38 15.89
C HIS A 33 2.13 5.06 17.38
N CYS A 34 0.91 5.15 17.91
CA CYS A 34 0.62 4.88 19.32
C CYS A 34 0.87 3.40 19.68
N TYR A 35 0.51 2.47 18.77
CA TYR A 35 0.77 1.03 18.95
C TYR A 35 2.28 0.76 19.10
N ARG A 36 3.12 1.36 18.26
CA ARG A 36 4.58 1.22 18.31
C ARG A 36 5.22 1.89 19.53
N ALA A 37 4.61 2.96 20.04
CA ALA A 37 5.02 3.61 21.28
C ALA A 37 4.65 2.80 22.55
N GLY A 38 3.81 1.76 22.41
CA GLY A 38 3.31 0.98 23.55
C GLY A 38 2.21 1.70 24.35
N GLU A 39 1.58 2.69 23.75
CA GLU A 39 0.52 3.51 24.36
C GLU A 39 -0.87 2.87 24.23
N LEU A 40 -0.98 1.78 23.45
CA LEU A 40 -2.21 1.05 23.22
C LEU A 40 -2.18 -0.33 23.87
N GLU A 41 -3.37 -0.85 24.19
CA GLU A 41 -3.53 -2.21 24.67
C GLU A 41 -3.16 -3.27 23.60
N LYS A 42 -2.88 -4.49 24.03
CA LYS A 42 -2.59 -5.61 23.11
C LYS A 42 -3.82 -6.47 22.92
N SER A 43 -4.81 -5.93 22.21
CA SER A 43 -5.99 -6.68 21.78
C SER A 43 -5.71 -7.46 20.48
N ARG A 44 -6.52 -8.48 20.20
CA ARG A 44 -6.41 -9.25 18.95
C ARG A 44 -6.59 -8.35 17.72
N ASP A 45 -7.51 -7.39 17.81
CA ASP A 45 -7.80 -6.47 16.72
C ASP A 45 -6.63 -5.50 16.49
N PHE A 46 -5.97 -5.01 17.55
CA PHE A 46 -4.84 -4.10 17.41
C PHE A 46 -3.60 -4.80 16.84
N ILE A 47 -3.36 -6.06 17.25
CA ILE A 47 -2.32 -6.89 16.65
C ILE A 47 -2.59 -7.10 15.15
N ARG A 48 -3.84 -7.39 14.79
CA ARG A 48 -4.25 -7.56 13.38
C ARG A 48 -4.09 -6.26 12.59
N TRP A 49 -4.53 -5.13 13.15
CA TRP A 49 -4.45 -3.82 12.50
C TRP A 49 -3.00 -3.44 12.22
N ALA A 50 -2.11 -3.59 13.21
CA ALA A 50 -0.69 -3.34 13.03
C ALA A 50 -0.10 -4.24 11.92
N GLY A 51 -0.47 -5.52 11.91
CA GLY A 51 -0.05 -6.45 10.87
C GLY A 51 -0.53 -6.07 9.46
N PHE A 52 -1.80 -5.65 9.29
CA PHE A 52 -2.29 -5.16 8.00
C PHE A 52 -1.58 -3.89 7.54
N TYR A 53 -1.31 -2.97 8.46
CA TYR A 53 -0.64 -1.72 8.13
C TYR A 53 0.83 -1.95 7.74
N GLU A 54 1.54 -2.84 8.44
CA GLU A 54 2.89 -3.26 8.08
C GLU A 54 2.93 -3.97 6.72
N ALA A 55 2.00 -4.90 6.49
CA ALA A 55 1.87 -5.59 5.21
C ALA A 55 1.62 -4.59 4.08
N LYS A 56 0.73 -3.61 4.27
CA LYS A 56 0.48 -2.56 3.27
C LYS A 56 1.75 -1.78 2.95
N GLN A 57 2.46 -1.31 3.96
CA GLN A 57 3.72 -0.57 3.76
C GLN A 57 4.75 -1.39 2.98
N GLU A 58 4.85 -2.69 3.26
CA GLU A 58 5.73 -3.59 2.51
C GLU A 58 5.29 -3.71 1.04
N ARG A 59 4.00 -3.95 0.77
CA ARG A 59 3.47 -4.07 -0.59
C ARG A 59 3.65 -2.79 -1.39
N GLU A 60 3.40 -1.64 -0.80
CA GLU A 60 3.67 -0.35 -1.43
C GLU A 60 5.16 -0.13 -1.70
N ALA A 61 6.05 -0.55 -0.80
CA ALA A 61 7.49 -0.45 -1.03
C ALA A 61 7.93 -1.34 -2.20
N GLN A 62 7.38 -2.56 -2.30
CA GLN A 62 7.61 -3.45 -3.43
C GLN A 62 7.06 -2.84 -4.74
N TYR A 63 5.84 -2.30 -4.70
CA TYR A 63 5.22 -1.62 -5.84
C TYR A 63 6.06 -0.44 -6.32
N ARG A 64 6.53 0.43 -5.40
CA ARG A 64 7.38 1.59 -5.72
C ARG A 64 8.65 1.19 -6.47
N ARG A 65 9.27 0.05 -6.12
CA ARG A 65 10.45 -0.47 -6.85
C ARG A 65 10.10 -0.90 -8.27
N LEU A 66 8.99 -1.62 -8.44
CA LEU A 66 8.57 -2.12 -9.76
C LEU A 66 8.08 -1.00 -10.68
N VAL A 67 7.32 -0.04 -10.15
CA VAL A 67 6.79 1.07 -10.94
C VAL A 67 7.89 2.02 -11.37
N TYR A 68 8.96 2.17 -10.59
CA TYR A 68 10.10 3.00 -10.96
C TYR A 68 10.75 2.52 -12.27
N GLU A 69 11.03 1.22 -12.39
CA GLU A 69 11.59 0.65 -13.63
C GLU A 69 10.62 0.78 -14.81
N HIS A 70 9.33 0.56 -14.56
CA HIS A 70 8.30 0.71 -15.58
C HIS A 70 8.18 2.16 -16.10
N LEU A 71 8.16 3.14 -15.20
CA LEU A 71 8.09 4.56 -15.58
C LEU A 71 9.38 5.03 -16.24
N ARG A 72 10.54 4.50 -15.84
CA ARG A 72 11.82 4.76 -16.50
C ARG A 72 11.82 4.25 -17.94
N GLU A 73 11.28 3.06 -18.17
CA GLU A 73 11.10 2.50 -19.51
C GLU A 73 10.18 3.37 -20.37
N LEU A 74 9.04 3.77 -19.83
CA LEU A 74 8.08 4.66 -20.53
C LEU A 74 8.72 5.99 -20.90
N ARG A 75 9.45 6.63 -19.98
CA ARG A 75 10.20 7.86 -20.27
C ARG A 75 11.23 7.66 -21.38
N ARG A 76 11.95 6.53 -21.38
CA ARG A 76 12.92 6.23 -22.44
C ARG A 76 12.26 6.09 -23.81
N ARG A 77 11.09 5.45 -23.87
CA ARG A 77 10.31 5.27 -25.11
C ARG A 77 9.70 6.58 -25.60
N SER A 78 9.17 7.40 -24.70
CA SER A 78 8.58 8.70 -25.03
C SER A 78 9.62 9.78 -25.35
N GLY A 79 10.87 9.63 -24.90
CA GLY A 79 11.91 10.67 -25.07
C GLY A 79 11.54 11.95 -24.31
N LEU A 80 11.37 13.06 -25.04
CA LEU A 80 10.90 14.35 -24.49
C LEU A 80 9.37 14.53 -24.63
N GLY A 81 8.65 13.53 -25.15
CA GLY A 81 7.20 13.55 -25.35
C GLY A 81 6.40 13.17 -24.09
N VAL A 82 5.07 13.25 -24.22
CA VAL A 82 4.13 12.84 -23.17
C VAL A 82 4.24 11.33 -22.91
N LEU A 83 4.11 10.92 -21.65
CA LEU A 83 4.04 9.51 -21.28
C LEU A 83 2.69 8.93 -21.69
N ALA A 84 2.69 8.01 -22.65
CA ALA A 84 1.51 7.24 -23.02
C ALA A 84 1.32 6.10 -22.02
N LEU A 85 0.18 6.08 -21.33
CA LEU A 85 -0.22 4.98 -20.46
C LEU A 85 -1.28 4.16 -21.18
N GLU A 86 -0.89 2.99 -21.66
CA GLU A 86 -1.83 2.04 -22.24
C GLU A 86 -2.49 1.20 -21.15
N PRO A 87 -3.77 0.81 -21.32
CA PRO A 87 -4.40 -0.16 -20.44
C PRO A 87 -3.55 -1.43 -20.33
N ALA A 88 -3.34 -1.90 -19.10
CA ALA A 88 -2.63 -3.15 -18.89
C ALA A 88 -3.51 -4.32 -19.38
N GLY A 89 -3.26 -4.82 -20.61
CA GLY A 89 -3.91 -6.02 -21.15
C GLY A 89 -4.52 -5.92 -22.55
N ALA A 90 -4.09 -4.97 -23.41
CA ALA A 90 -4.41 -4.98 -24.84
C ALA A 90 -3.61 -6.04 -25.60
#